data_AF-A0A2E9DXT8-F1
#
_entry.id   AF-A0A2E9DXT8-F1
#
_cell.length_a   1.000
_cell.length_b   1.000
_cell.length_c   1.000
_cell.angle_alpha   90.00
_cell.angle_beta   90.00
_cell.angle_gamma   90.00
#
_symmetry.space_group_name_H-M   'P 1'
#
loop_
_entity.id
_entity.type
_entity.pdbx_description
1 polymer ?
#
loop_
_entity_poly.entity_id
_entity_poly.type
_entity_poly.pdbx_seq_one_letter_code
_entity_poly.pdbx_strand_id
1 'polypeptide(L)'
;MRVKILPILVTLTFVTVSLSGCLGLIQARESLENLRGEPTDIEYTEKTSVLYTFDNPENKMFNESFTVNEKVQRIEIYVKVKFNLDEFIPCFDGSPRYVRAEIIKPSGDPLWSMDVCEDYSPPNFNFNSSSTTFEYGTWDLNIDAQAFGETVGGLVKDEFIIIVNVYHKCRQYPQDSPCNE
;
A
#
# COMPACT_ATOMS: atom_id res chain seq x y z
N MET A 1 63.18 -15.59 44.52
CA MET A 1 61.93 -15.96 43.83
C MET A 1 60.95 -14.79 43.58
N ARG A 2 61.05 -13.64 44.28
CA ARG A 2 60.09 -12.51 44.15
C ARG A 2 60.17 -11.66 42.86
N VAL A 3 61.26 -11.70 42.11
CA VAL A 3 61.51 -10.76 40.98
C VAL A 3 60.82 -11.18 39.65
N LYS A 4 60.44 -12.46 39.50
CA LYS A 4 59.81 -12.98 38.25
C LYS A 4 58.28 -12.83 38.20
N ILE A 5 57.63 -12.48 39.30
CA ILE A 5 56.16 -12.43 39.39
C ILE A 5 55.60 -11.13 38.80
N LEU A 6 56.33 -10.02 38.97
CA LEU A 6 55.91 -8.69 38.53
C LEU A 6 55.79 -8.54 36.99
N PRO A 7 56.74 -9.00 36.16
CA PRO A 7 56.59 -8.90 34.70
C PRO A 7 55.47 -9.80 34.16
N ILE A 8 55.25 -10.97 34.76
CA ILE A 8 54.16 -11.89 34.39
C ILE A 8 52.80 -11.23 34.65
N LEU A 9 52.66 -10.55 35.79
CA LEU A 9 51.43 -9.86 36.16
C LEU A 9 51.11 -8.72 35.20
N VAL A 10 52.13 -7.94 34.79
CA VAL A 10 52.00 -6.85 33.83
C VAL A 10 51.60 -7.35 32.43
N THR A 11 52.21 -8.44 31.95
CA THR A 11 51.82 -9.03 30.66
C THR A 11 50.41 -9.60 30.67
N LEU A 12 50.00 -10.22 31.78
CA LEU A 12 48.66 -10.76 31.95
C LEU A 12 47.61 -9.64 31.91
N THR A 13 47.87 -8.52 32.58
CA THR A 13 46.98 -7.35 32.54
C THR A 13 46.87 -6.73 31.15
N PHE A 14 47.95 -6.73 30.36
CA PHE A 14 47.91 -6.18 29.00
C PHE A 14 47.08 -7.07 28.05
N VAL A 15 47.19 -8.39 28.21
CA VAL A 15 46.43 -9.38 27.43
C VAL A 15 44.94 -9.37 27.77
N THR A 16 44.57 -9.24 29.05
CA THR A 16 43.15 -9.20 29.46
C THR A 16 42.46 -7.91 29.01
N VAL A 17 43.15 -6.78 29.02
CA VAL A 17 42.62 -5.48 28.55
C VAL A 17 42.46 -5.45 27.02
N SER A 18 43.30 -6.17 26.27
CA SER A 18 43.20 -6.24 24.81
C SER A 18 42.13 -7.24 24.32
N LEU A 19 41.84 -8.31 25.08
CA LEU A 19 40.78 -9.28 24.77
C LEU A 19 39.37 -8.81 25.16
N SER A 20 39.24 -7.96 26.18
CA SER A 20 37.94 -7.44 26.63
C SER A 20 37.34 -6.38 25.69
N GLY A 21 38.16 -5.73 24.87
CA GLY A 21 37.72 -4.66 23.97
C GLY A 21 36.71 -5.10 22.91
N CYS A 22 36.88 -6.29 22.31
CA CYS A 22 36.01 -6.75 21.22
C CYS A 22 34.75 -7.48 21.72
N LEU A 23 34.86 -8.27 22.79
CA LEU A 23 33.71 -8.98 23.38
C LEU A 23 32.81 -8.05 24.19
N GLY A 24 33.39 -7.02 24.82
CA GLY A 24 32.64 -6.00 25.55
C GLY A 24 31.71 -5.18 24.65
N LEU A 25 32.09 -4.95 23.38
CA LEU A 25 31.24 -4.23 22.42
C LEU A 25 29.97 -5.02 22.04
N ILE A 26 30.04 -6.36 22.00
CA ILE A 26 28.87 -7.20 21.70
C ILE A 26 27.89 -7.16 22.88
N GLN A 27 28.39 -7.34 24.10
CA GLN A 27 27.59 -7.24 25.33
C GLN A 27 26.98 -5.84 25.50
N ALA A 28 27.75 -4.78 25.19
CA ALA A 28 27.23 -3.42 25.18
C ALA A 28 26.11 -3.24 24.15
N ARG A 29 26.28 -3.77 22.92
CA ARG A 29 25.23 -3.72 21.88
C ARG A 29 23.97 -4.46 22.31
N GLU A 30 24.08 -5.68 22.84
CA GLU A 30 22.93 -6.46 23.28
C GLU A 30 22.19 -5.77 24.43
N SER A 31 22.94 -5.19 25.38
CA SER A 31 22.35 -4.42 26.48
C SER A 31 21.59 -3.19 25.99
N LEU A 32 22.08 -2.52 24.94
CA LEU A 32 21.39 -1.39 24.30
C LEU A 32 20.16 -1.82 23.49
N GLU A 33 20.21 -2.96 22.77
CA GLU A 33 19.04 -3.50 22.07
C GLU A 33 17.92 -3.88 23.06
N ASN A 34 18.27 -4.41 24.23
CA ASN A 34 17.28 -4.74 25.26
C ASN A 34 16.60 -3.48 25.84
N LEU A 35 17.29 -2.33 25.85
CA LEU A 35 16.71 -1.04 26.25
C LEU A 35 15.80 -0.43 25.17
N ARG A 36 15.83 -0.94 23.93
CA ARG A 36 15.00 -0.44 22.83
C ARG A 36 13.52 -0.82 22.97
N GLY A 37 13.22 -1.81 23.82
CA GLY A 37 11.88 -2.36 24.03
C GLY A 37 11.47 -3.36 22.95
N GLU A 38 10.39 -4.10 23.22
CA GLU A 38 9.87 -5.08 22.26
C GLU A 38 9.25 -4.39 21.05
N PRO A 39 9.53 -4.87 19.83
CA PRO A 39 8.88 -4.36 18.63
C PRO A 39 7.41 -4.79 18.57
N THR A 40 6.57 -3.90 18.06
CA THR A 40 5.18 -4.19 17.72
C THR A 40 4.99 -4.15 16.21
N ASP A 41 4.22 -5.09 15.68
CA ASP A 41 3.79 -5.04 14.30
C ASP A 41 2.53 -4.14 14.22
N ILE A 42 2.60 -3.08 13.44
CA ILE A 42 1.50 -2.14 13.22
C ILE A 42 1.02 -2.25 11.78
N GLU A 43 -0.29 -2.36 11.63
CA GLU A 43 -0.96 -2.35 10.33
C GLU A 43 -1.58 -0.97 10.08
N TYR A 44 -1.36 -0.43 8.88
CA TYR A 44 -1.98 0.82 8.46
C TYR A 44 -2.44 0.71 7.00
N THR A 45 -3.36 1.58 6.60
CA THR A 45 -3.99 1.53 5.28
C THR A 45 -3.84 2.88 4.59
N GLU A 46 -3.28 2.86 3.39
CA GLU A 46 -3.29 3.98 2.46
C GLU A 46 -4.50 3.82 1.54
N LYS A 47 -5.26 4.91 1.36
CA LYS A 47 -6.50 4.90 0.58
C LYS A 47 -6.42 5.89 -0.57
N THR A 48 -6.61 5.39 -1.78
CA THR A 48 -6.81 6.20 -2.98
C THR A 48 -8.23 5.98 -3.46
N SER A 49 -9.03 7.04 -3.60
CA SER A 49 -10.44 6.90 -3.98
C SER A 49 -10.89 7.96 -4.96
N VAL A 50 -11.62 7.53 -5.97
CA VAL A 50 -12.30 8.38 -6.94
C VAL A 50 -13.80 8.12 -6.83
N LEU A 51 -14.53 9.17 -6.45
CA LEU A 51 -15.98 9.22 -6.44
C LEU A 51 -16.38 10.27 -7.45
N TYR A 52 -17.25 9.91 -8.40
CA TYR A 52 -17.79 10.88 -9.34
C TYR A 52 -19.27 10.64 -9.61
N THR A 53 -20.01 11.73 -9.66
CA THR A 53 -21.42 11.76 -10.04
C THR A 53 -21.54 12.68 -11.25
N PHE A 54 -22.17 12.20 -12.31
CA PHE A 54 -22.33 12.95 -13.55
C PHE A 54 -23.48 13.95 -13.41
N ASP A 55 -23.20 15.23 -13.71
CA ASP A 55 -24.20 16.31 -13.71
C ASP A 55 -24.71 16.66 -15.12
N ASN A 56 -23.94 16.27 -16.14
CA ASN A 56 -24.20 16.49 -17.56
C ASN A 56 -23.72 15.26 -18.36
N PRO A 57 -24.19 15.06 -19.61
CA PRO A 57 -23.58 14.11 -20.54
C PRO A 57 -22.13 14.49 -20.83
N GLU A 58 -21.17 13.75 -20.28
CA GLU A 58 -19.75 14.02 -20.48
C GLU A 58 -18.88 12.78 -20.36
N ASN A 59 -17.66 12.88 -20.90
CA ASN A 59 -16.57 11.95 -20.67
C ASN A 59 -15.60 12.59 -19.65
N LYS A 60 -15.12 11.78 -18.70
CA LYS A 60 -14.14 12.14 -17.68
C LYS A 60 -13.05 11.10 -17.59
N MET A 61 -11.82 11.59 -17.46
CA MET A 61 -10.65 10.76 -17.19
C MET A 61 -10.06 11.14 -15.83
N PHE A 62 -9.71 10.14 -15.03
CA PHE A 62 -9.01 10.30 -13.75
C PHE A 62 -7.75 9.44 -13.79
N ASN A 63 -6.63 10.04 -13.41
CA ASN A 63 -5.35 9.35 -13.29
C ASN A 63 -4.87 9.59 -11.87
N GLU A 64 -4.96 8.55 -11.04
CA GLU A 64 -4.45 8.55 -9.68
C GLU A 64 -3.28 7.59 -9.59
N SER A 65 -2.45 7.73 -8.55
CA SER A 65 -1.32 6.83 -8.35
C SER A 65 -1.17 6.48 -6.88
N PHE A 66 -0.62 5.31 -6.60
CA PHE A 66 -0.29 4.86 -5.24
C PHE A 66 1.03 4.09 -5.25
N THR A 67 1.72 4.04 -4.12
CA THR A 67 3.05 3.40 -4.03
C THR A 67 2.96 2.02 -3.40
N VAL A 68 3.62 1.05 -4.02
CA VAL A 68 3.77 -0.30 -3.47
C VAL A 68 5.23 -0.54 -3.10
N ASN A 69 5.45 -0.93 -1.86
CA ASN A 69 6.76 -1.21 -1.28
C ASN A 69 6.77 -2.58 -0.58
N GLU A 70 7.91 -2.95 0.01
CA GLU A 70 8.10 -4.22 0.72
C GLU A 70 7.18 -4.40 1.94
N LYS A 71 6.56 -3.33 2.43
CA LYS A 71 5.65 -3.36 3.57
C LYS A 71 4.22 -3.69 3.17
N VAL A 72 3.88 -3.64 1.87
CA VAL A 72 2.52 -3.93 1.39
C VAL A 72 2.21 -5.41 1.53
N GLN A 73 1.11 -5.72 2.21
CA GLN A 73 0.63 -7.08 2.41
C GLN A 73 -0.58 -7.42 1.53
N ARG A 74 -1.46 -6.44 1.33
CA ARG A 74 -2.71 -6.64 0.62
C ARG A 74 -3.11 -5.37 -0.12
N ILE A 75 -3.62 -5.54 -1.33
CA ILE A 75 -4.30 -4.50 -2.10
C ILE A 75 -5.75 -4.95 -2.22
N GLU A 76 -6.67 -4.09 -1.81
CA GLU A 76 -8.10 -4.31 -1.93
C GLU A 76 -8.73 -3.25 -2.82
N ILE A 77 -9.56 -3.67 -3.78
CA ILE A 77 -10.26 -2.79 -4.70
C ILE A 77 -11.76 -2.93 -4.44
N TYR A 78 -12.39 -1.82 -4.08
CA TYR A 78 -13.83 -1.69 -4.00
C TYR A 78 -14.34 -0.90 -5.20
N VAL A 79 -15.35 -1.43 -5.86
CA VAL A 79 -15.97 -0.83 -7.03
C VAL A 79 -17.47 -0.81 -6.85
N LYS A 80 -18.07 0.32 -7.19
CA LYS A 80 -19.51 0.46 -7.36
C LYS A 80 -19.78 1.40 -8.52
N VAL A 81 -20.55 0.95 -9.50
CA VAL A 81 -21.02 1.74 -10.63
C VAL A 81 -22.54 1.65 -10.65
N LYS A 82 -23.19 2.79 -10.87
CA LYS A 82 -24.63 2.90 -10.94
C LYS A 82 -25.03 3.77 -12.12
N PHE A 83 -25.78 3.19 -13.04
CA PHE A 83 -26.40 3.87 -14.16
C PHE A 83 -27.92 3.93 -13.93
N ASN A 84 -28.50 5.11 -14.07
CA ASN A 84 -29.95 5.23 -14.08
C ASN A 84 -30.47 4.98 -15.50
N LEU A 85 -31.74 4.55 -15.59
CA LEU A 85 -32.41 4.28 -16.87
C LEU A 85 -31.68 3.21 -17.71
N ASP A 86 -31.04 2.24 -17.04
CA ASP A 86 -30.40 1.08 -17.68
C ASP A 86 -31.40 0.27 -18.52
N GLU A 87 -32.66 0.17 -18.07
CA GLU A 87 -33.78 -0.45 -18.80
C GLU A 87 -34.01 0.15 -20.20
N PHE A 88 -33.62 1.41 -20.43
CA PHE A 88 -33.86 2.14 -21.68
C PHE A 88 -32.63 2.23 -22.59
N ILE A 89 -31.42 2.03 -22.06
CA ILE A 89 -30.17 2.14 -22.81
C ILE A 89 -29.42 0.83 -22.62
N PRO A 90 -29.49 -0.09 -23.60
CA PRO A 90 -28.87 -1.40 -23.46
C PRO A 90 -27.34 -1.28 -23.42
N CYS A 91 -26.71 -2.16 -22.64
CA CYS A 91 -25.26 -2.34 -22.58
C CYS A 91 -24.81 -3.24 -23.74
N PHE A 92 -23.91 -2.73 -24.58
CA PHE A 92 -23.32 -3.43 -25.72
C PHE A 92 -21.90 -2.89 -25.97
N ASP A 93 -21.12 -3.59 -26.78
CA ASP A 93 -19.76 -3.15 -27.14
C ASP A 93 -19.79 -1.82 -27.90
N GLY A 94 -19.12 -0.80 -27.37
CA GLY A 94 -19.24 0.59 -27.84
C GLY A 94 -20.47 1.35 -27.31
N SER A 95 -21.04 0.90 -26.18
CA SER A 95 -22.11 1.61 -25.47
C SER A 95 -21.75 3.09 -25.28
N PRO A 96 -22.73 4.01 -25.44
CA PRO A 96 -22.51 5.45 -25.23
C PRO A 96 -22.23 5.80 -23.76
N ARG A 97 -22.44 4.84 -22.84
CA ARG A 97 -22.14 4.95 -21.42
C ARG A 97 -21.29 3.78 -20.95
N TYR A 98 -20.23 4.07 -20.23
CA TYR A 98 -19.34 3.08 -19.65
C TYR A 98 -18.52 3.67 -18.51
N VAL A 99 -18.02 2.79 -17.64
CA VAL A 99 -16.92 3.10 -16.72
C VAL A 99 -15.85 2.03 -16.96
N ARG A 100 -14.68 2.49 -17.39
CA ARG A 100 -13.48 1.68 -17.56
C ARG A 100 -12.47 2.09 -16.52
N ALA A 101 -11.88 1.11 -15.86
CA ALA A 101 -10.80 1.37 -14.94
C ALA A 101 -9.77 0.27 -15.02
N GLU A 102 -8.50 0.64 -14.87
CA GLU A 102 -7.40 -0.29 -14.78
C GLU A 102 -6.37 0.18 -13.77
N ILE A 103 -5.72 -0.79 -13.14
CA ILE A 103 -4.55 -0.56 -12.31
C ILE A 103 -3.35 -1.13 -13.04
N ILE A 104 -2.41 -0.26 -13.38
CA ILE A 104 -1.21 -0.59 -14.14
C ILE A 104 -0.02 -0.69 -13.17
N LYS A 105 0.73 -1.78 -13.29
CA LYS A 105 1.97 -2.04 -12.55
C LYS A 105 3.11 -1.15 -13.09
N PRO A 106 4.20 -0.96 -12.34
CA PRO A 106 5.38 -0.23 -12.81
C PRO A 106 5.97 -0.77 -14.13
N SER A 107 5.83 -2.07 -14.39
CA SER A 107 6.23 -2.71 -15.66
C SER A 107 5.39 -2.32 -16.88
N GLY A 108 4.19 -1.74 -16.67
CA GLY A 108 3.21 -1.46 -17.71
C GLY A 108 2.14 -2.55 -17.87
N ASP A 109 2.22 -3.65 -17.14
CA ASP A 109 1.23 -4.73 -17.16
C ASP A 109 0.03 -4.38 -16.25
N PRO A 110 -1.22 -4.69 -16.64
CA PRO A 110 -2.37 -4.50 -15.76
C PRO A 110 -2.41 -5.55 -14.64
N LEU A 111 -2.64 -5.12 -13.40
CA LEU A 111 -3.01 -6.04 -12.30
C LEU A 111 -4.49 -6.39 -12.36
N TRP A 112 -5.31 -5.36 -12.60
CA TRP A 112 -6.76 -5.44 -12.57
C TRP A 112 -7.32 -4.47 -13.60
N SER A 113 -8.41 -4.86 -14.25
CA SER A 113 -9.11 -4.04 -15.23
C SER A 113 -10.60 -4.38 -15.19
N MET A 114 -11.43 -3.39 -15.48
CA MET A 114 -12.85 -3.54 -15.71
C MET A 114 -13.31 -2.66 -16.88
N ASP A 115 -14.33 -3.13 -17.58
CA ASP A 115 -15.10 -2.38 -18.58
C ASP A 115 -16.57 -2.73 -18.37
N VAL A 116 -17.35 -1.78 -17.86
CA VAL A 116 -18.77 -2.00 -17.53
C VAL A 116 -19.65 -0.90 -18.08
N CYS A 117 -20.79 -1.28 -18.65
CA CYS A 117 -21.83 -0.36 -19.14
C CYS A 117 -23.19 -0.54 -18.47
N GLU A 118 -23.23 -1.29 -17.37
CA GLU A 118 -24.42 -1.56 -16.56
C GLU A 118 -24.09 -1.46 -15.06
N ASP A 119 -25.12 -1.51 -14.21
CA ASP A 119 -24.96 -1.48 -12.76
C ASP A 119 -23.99 -2.59 -12.31
N TYR A 120 -22.95 -2.19 -11.59
CA TYR A 120 -21.86 -3.09 -11.23
C TYR A 120 -21.40 -2.87 -9.80
N SER A 121 -21.57 -3.89 -8.96
CA SER A 121 -21.17 -3.85 -7.54
C SER A 121 -20.67 -5.22 -7.10
N PRO A 122 -19.51 -5.69 -7.61
CA PRO A 122 -18.95 -6.98 -7.23
C PRO A 122 -18.47 -6.96 -5.77
N PRO A 123 -18.20 -8.13 -5.17
CA PRO A 123 -17.41 -8.22 -3.95
C PRO A 123 -16.01 -7.60 -4.15
N ASN A 124 -15.40 -7.14 -3.06
CA ASN A 124 -14.06 -6.53 -3.10
C ASN A 124 -13.03 -7.48 -3.71
N PHE A 125 -12.26 -6.97 -4.67
CA PHE A 125 -11.12 -7.69 -5.22
C PHE A 125 -9.96 -7.61 -4.22
N ASN A 126 -9.42 -8.77 -3.85
CA ASN A 126 -8.40 -8.87 -2.82
C ASN A 126 -7.16 -9.55 -3.38
N PHE A 127 -6.05 -8.80 -3.44
CA PHE A 127 -4.75 -9.30 -3.85
C PHE A 127 -3.84 -9.35 -2.64
N ASN A 128 -3.26 -10.50 -2.35
CA ASN A 128 -2.36 -10.68 -1.21
C ASN A 128 -0.93 -10.92 -1.72
N SER A 129 0.07 -10.37 -1.04
CA SER A 129 1.49 -10.56 -1.37
C SER A 129 1.94 -12.03 -1.33
N SER A 130 1.17 -12.89 -0.65
CA SER A 130 1.43 -14.34 -0.59
C SER A 130 0.98 -15.09 -1.85
N SER A 131 -0.03 -14.58 -2.58
CA SER A 131 -0.59 -15.23 -3.78
C SER A 131 -0.23 -14.50 -5.06
N THR A 132 0.06 -13.20 -4.98
CA THR A 132 0.36 -12.31 -6.11
C THR A 132 1.72 -11.67 -5.88
N THR A 133 2.60 -11.72 -6.88
CA THR A 133 3.88 -11.02 -6.82
C THR A 133 3.66 -9.53 -7.03
N PHE A 134 3.97 -8.73 -6.00
CA PHE A 134 3.90 -7.28 -6.08
C PHE A 134 5.23 -6.70 -6.59
N GLU A 135 5.13 -5.89 -7.64
CA GLU A 135 6.23 -5.07 -8.13
C GLU A 135 6.35 -3.82 -7.27
N TYR A 136 7.56 -3.49 -6.85
CA TYR A 136 7.80 -2.26 -6.09
C TYR A 136 7.86 -1.06 -7.02
N GLY A 137 7.23 0.03 -6.61
CA GLY A 137 7.19 1.27 -7.38
C GLY A 137 5.84 1.95 -7.31
N THR A 138 5.64 2.91 -8.19
CA THR A 138 4.37 3.63 -8.35
C THR A 138 3.47 2.88 -9.31
N TRP A 139 2.24 2.65 -8.86
CA TRP A 139 1.17 1.99 -9.60
C TRP A 139 0.13 3.04 -9.97
N ASP A 140 -0.38 2.95 -11.20
CA ASP A 140 -1.29 3.95 -11.75
C ASP A 140 -2.71 3.38 -11.80
N LEU A 141 -3.68 4.13 -11.27
CA LEU A 141 -5.11 3.91 -11.40
C LEU A 141 -5.64 4.86 -12.48
N ASN A 142 -5.96 4.29 -13.64
CA ASN A 142 -6.53 5.04 -14.75
C ASN A 142 -8.01 4.71 -14.85
N ILE A 143 -8.84 5.75 -14.94
CA ILE A 143 -10.29 5.62 -15.06
C ILE A 143 -10.73 6.47 -16.26
N ASP A 144 -11.41 5.85 -17.21
CA ASP A 144 -12.11 6.52 -18.32
C ASP A 144 -13.60 6.23 -18.19
N ALA A 145 -14.38 7.27 -17.94
CA ALA A 145 -15.79 7.14 -17.65
C ALA A 145 -16.61 8.11 -18.50
N GLN A 146 -17.62 7.57 -19.18
CA GLN A 146 -18.57 8.34 -19.95
C GLN A 146 -19.97 7.97 -19.48
N ALA A 147 -20.75 8.93 -19.00
CA ALA A 147 -22.10 8.65 -18.53
C ALA A 147 -23.01 9.88 -18.65
N PHE A 148 -24.27 9.70 -18.24
CA PHE A 148 -25.28 10.74 -18.32
C PHE A 148 -25.63 11.29 -16.94
N GLY A 149 -25.85 12.59 -16.92
CA GLY A 149 -26.33 13.33 -15.76
C GLY A 149 -27.20 14.49 -16.20
N GLU A 150 -28.12 14.91 -15.34
CA GLU A 150 -28.95 16.09 -15.56
C GLU A 150 -29.04 16.96 -14.31
N THR A 151 -28.81 18.26 -14.48
CA THR A 151 -28.88 19.24 -13.38
C THR A 151 -30.28 19.86 -13.20
N VAL A 152 -31.12 19.91 -14.24
CA VAL A 152 -32.39 20.68 -14.24
C VAL A 152 -33.48 20.02 -13.40
N GLY A 153 -33.62 18.68 -13.46
CA GLY A 153 -34.51 17.91 -12.59
C GLY A 153 -33.83 17.13 -11.46
N GLY A 154 -32.52 16.85 -11.56
CA GLY A 154 -31.77 16.06 -10.57
C GLY A 154 -32.21 14.59 -10.43
N LEU A 155 -33.05 14.09 -11.33
CA LEU A 155 -33.65 12.75 -11.27
C LEU A 155 -32.76 11.65 -11.85
N VAL A 156 -31.81 12.01 -12.71
CA VAL A 156 -30.96 11.06 -13.46
C VAL A 156 -29.51 11.52 -13.31
N LYS A 157 -28.75 10.80 -12.49
CA LYS A 157 -27.32 11.04 -12.29
C LYS A 157 -26.60 9.73 -12.14
N ASP A 158 -25.90 9.33 -13.19
CA ASP A 158 -25.02 8.16 -13.13
C ASP A 158 -23.86 8.48 -12.17
N GLU A 159 -23.36 7.46 -11.47
CA GLU A 159 -22.28 7.63 -10.50
C GLU A 159 -21.39 6.40 -10.43
N PHE A 160 -20.13 6.61 -10.05
CA PHE A 160 -19.22 5.53 -9.71
C PHE A 160 -18.34 5.88 -8.52
N ILE A 161 -17.89 4.81 -7.88
CA ILE A 161 -16.99 4.82 -6.73
C ILE A 161 -15.94 3.73 -6.97
N ILE A 162 -14.68 4.13 -7.01
CA ILE A 162 -13.54 3.20 -7.05
C ILE A 162 -12.63 3.57 -5.89
N ILE A 163 -12.37 2.61 -5.00
CA ILE A 163 -11.51 2.78 -3.84
C ILE A 163 -10.45 1.68 -3.88
N VAL A 164 -9.19 2.10 -3.83
CA VAL A 164 -8.03 1.23 -3.66
C VAL A 164 -7.53 1.41 -2.24
N ASN A 165 -7.53 0.33 -1.46
CA ASN A 165 -6.95 0.27 -0.13
C ASN A 165 -5.66 -0.55 -0.18
N VAL A 166 -4.54 0.07 0.17
CA VAL A 166 -3.23 -0.58 0.27
C VAL A 166 -2.93 -0.80 1.74
N TYR A 167 -2.85 -2.06 2.15
CA TYR A 167 -2.58 -2.46 3.52
C TYR A 167 -1.09 -2.71 3.70
N HIS A 168 -0.49 -1.97 4.63
CA HIS A 168 0.91 -2.10 4.99
C HIS A 168 1.06 -2.74 6.36
N LYS A 169 2.14 -3.50 6.54
CA LYS A 169 2.58 -3.99 7.84
C LYS A 169 4.00 -3.51 8.10
N CYS A 170 4.17 -2.77 9.19
CA CYS A 170 5.45 -2.22 9.62
C CYS A 170 5.79 -2.74 11.01
N ARG A 171 7.06 -3.08 11.23
CA ARG A 171 7.56 -3.38 12.57
C ARG A 171 8.09 -2.10 13.20
N GLN A 172 7.43 -1.64 14.26
CA GLN A 172 7.79 -0.42 14.97
C GLN A 172 8.42 -0.75 16.31
N TYR A 173 9.48 -0.02 16.66
CA TYR A 173 10.04 -0.05 18.00
C TYR A 173 9.59 1.20 18.78
N PRO A 174 9.47 1.12 20.12
CA PRO A 174 8.98 2.22 20.95
C PRO A 174 9.74 3.56 20.81
N GLN A 175 11.00 3.52 20.40
CA GLN A 175 11.87 4.69 20.24
C GLN A 175 11.97 5.21 18.80
N ASP A 176 11.41 4.48 17.82
CA ASP A 176 11.43 4.87 16.41
C ASP A 176 10.21 5.77 16.09
N SER A 177 10.30 6.58 15.03
CA SER A 177 9.16 7.34 14.53
C SER A 177 8.02 6.40 14.13
N PRO A 178 6.76 6.80 14.34
CA PRO A 178 5.62 5.96 14.04
C PRO A 178 5.52 5.64 12.54
N CYS A 179 5.14 4.41 12.21
CA CYS A 179 5.09 3.95 10.81
C CYS A 179 3.91 4.53 10.01
N ASN A 180 2.96 5.18 10.68
CA ASN A 180 1.70 5.69 10.16
C ASN A 180 1.63 7.23 10.11
N GLU A 181 2.78 7.90 10.22
CA GLU A 181 2.93 9.36 10.00
C GLU A 181 3.36 9.69 8.56
#